data_AF-A0A4U9R4E5-F1
#
_entry.id   AF-A0A4U9R4E5-F1
#
_cell.length_a   1.000
_cell.length_b   1.000
_cell.length_c   1.000
_cell.angle_alpha   90.00
_cell.angle_beta   90.00
_cell.angle_gamma   90.00
#
_symmetry.space_group_name_H-M   'P 1'
#
loop_
_entity.id
_entity.type
_entity.pdbx_description
1 polymer ?
#
loop_
_entity_poly.entity_id
_entity_poly.type
_entity_poly.pdbx_seq_one_letter_code
_entity_poly.pdbx_strand_id
1 'polypeptide(L)'
;MDIIIPAFRRPKSTDKIYIDPIRGVNGIYRGNVLDYEERIGKSVVVIGETQNEQLVLLMSENGEFYVAFDDYLAKLGNNIYEVLDTFCESKQPIEV
;
A
#
# COMPACT_ATOMS: atom_id res chain seq x y z
N MET A 1 -11.20 6.38 4.44
CA MET A 1 -11.96 6.09 3.20
C MET A 1 -11.83 4.61 2.95
N ASP A 2 -12.95 3.95 2.66
CA ASP A 2 -13.02 2.49 2.59
C ASP A 2 -13.40 2.10 1.17
N ILE A 3 -12.57 1.27 0.53
CA ILE A 3 -12.78 0.80 -0.83
C ILE A 3 -12.83 -0.73 -0.79
N ILE A 4 -13.82 -1.30 -1.46
CA ILE A 4 -14.00 -2.75 -1.59
C ILE A 4 -13.91 -3.09 -3.08
N ILE A 5 -12.95 -3.92 -3.44
CA ILE A 5 -12.71 -4.36 -4.82
C ILE A 5 -12.63 -5.90 -4.89
N PRO A 6 -12.82 -6.53 -6.07
CA PRO A 6 -12.47 -7.92 -6.26
C PRO A 6 -11.01 -8.19 -5.89
N ALA A 7 -10.73 -9.28 -5.18
CA ALA A 7 -9.38 -9.60 -4.76
C ALA A 7 -8.53 -10.05 -5.95
N PHE A 8 -7.34 -9.46 -6.10
CA PHE A 8 -6.48 -9.69 -7.27
C PHE A 8 -6.08 -11.17 -7.43
N ARG A 9 -5.65 -11.81 -6.33
CA ARG A 9 -5.14 -13.19 -6.34
C ARG A 9 -6.16 -14.25 -5.93
N ARG A 10 -7.35 -13.85 -5.47
CA ARG A 10 -8.35 -14.77 -4.89
C ARG A 10 -9.70 -14.60 -5.62
N PRO A 11 -9.95 -15.37 -6.69
CA PRO A 11 -11.22 -15.35 -7.39
C PRO A 11 -12.40 -15.54 -6.42
N LYS A 12 -13.46 -14.74 -6.58
CA LYS A 12 -14.66 -14.72 -5.71
C LYS A 12 -14.46 -14.14 -4.29
N SER A 13 -13.27 -13.61 -3.99
CA SER A 13 -13.03 -12.86 -2.75
C SER A 13 -12.97 -11.36 -3.04
N THR A 14 -13.05 -10.54 -1.99
CA THR A 14 -12.87 -9.09 -2.06
C THR A 14 -11.66 -8.66 -1.25
N ASP A 15 -10.94 -7.67 -1.74
CA ASP A 15 -9.93 -6.95 -0.98
C ASP A 15 -10.54 -5.65 -0.46
N LYS A 16 -10.25 -5.35 0.81
CA LYS A 16 -10.58 -4.08 1.45
C LYS A 16 -9.33 -3.22 1.52
N ILE A 17 -9.48 -1.98 1.10
CA ILE A 17 -8.47 -0.94 1.16
C ILE A 17 -9.00 0.11 2.13
N TYR A 18 -8.21 0.41 3.15
CA TYR A 18 -8.49 1.48 4.11
C TYR A 18 -7.46 2.57 3.92
N ILE A 19 -7.87 3.74 3.47
CA ILE A 19 -7.08 4.97 3.58
C ILE A 19 -7.42 5.60 4.93
N ASP A 20 -6.71 5.14 5.94
CA ASP A 20 -6.82 5.52 7.35
C ASP A 20 -5.43 5.42 8.01
N PRO A 21 -4.72 6.55 8.19
CA PRO A 21 -3.39 6.56 8.79
C PRO A 21 -3.36 6.04 10.22
N ILE A 22 -4.42 6.27 11.01
CA ILE A 22 -4.46 5.82 12.41
C ILE A 22 -4.48 4.29 12.44
N ARG A 23 -5.33 3.69 11.60
CA ARG A 23 -5.40 2.24 11.46
C ARG A 23 -4.07 1.65 10.98
N GLY A 24 -3.51 2.20 9.91
CA GLY A 24 -2.24 1.72 9.36
C GLY A 24 -1.08 1.82 10.35
N VAL A 25 -0.93 2.95 11.05
CA VAL A 25 0.15 3.16 12.04
C VAL A 25 0.00 2.20 13.22
N ASN A 26 -1.22 1.92 13.67
CA ASN A 26 -1.45 0.95 14.75
C ASN A 26 -1.16 -0.50 14.33
N GLY A 27 -1.24 -0.80 13.04
CA GLY A 27 -1.00 -2.13 12.46
C GLY A 27 0.47 -2.44 12.14
N ILE A 28 1.39 -1.47 12.28
CA ILE A 28 2.78 -1.63 11.86
C ILE A 28 3.79 -1.11 12.88
N TYR A 29 4.91 -1.83 13.02
CA TYR A 29 6.05 -1.37 13.81
C TYR A 29 6.86 -0.31 13.05
N ARG A 30 7.24 0.78 13.73
CA ARG A 30 8.00 1.88 13.11
C ARG A 30 9.34 1.45 12.49
N GLY A 31 9.97 0.42 13.05
CA GLY A 31 11.22 -0.15 12.49
C GLY A 31 11.03 -0.64 11.05
N ASN A 32 9.96 -1.39 10.77
CA ASN A 32 9.68 -1.86 9.42
C ASN A 32 9.52 -0.69 8.43
N VAL A 33 8.89 0.41 8.87
CA VAL A 33 8.74 1.62 8.04
C VAL A 33 10.11 2.25 7.75
N LEU A 34 11.05 2.25 8.71
CA LEU A 34 12.42 2.74 8.47
C LEU A 34 13.14 1.88 7.44
N ASP A 35 12.99 0.56 7.50
CA ASP A 35 13.58 -0.36 6.53
C ASP A 35 13.01 -0.13 5.13
N TYR A 36 11.71 0.18 5.03
CA TYR A 36 11.08 0.58 3.76
C TYR A 36 11.59 1.92 3.26
N GLU A 37 11.75 2.92 4.13
CA GLU A 37 12.34 4.22 3.77
C GLU A 37 13.75 4.07 3.21
N GLU A 38 14.58 3.20 3.80
CA GLU A 38 15.93 2.89 3.31
C GLU A 38 15.90 2.27 1.90
N ARG A 39 15.04 1.27 1.67
CA ARG A 39 14.90 0.60 0.37
C ARG A 39 14.34 1.52 -0.72
N ILE A 40 13.37 2.37 -0.37
CA ILE A 40 12.79 3.36 -1.30
C ILE A 40 13.79 4.49 -1.59
N GLY A 41 14.68 4.77 -0.63
CA GLY A 41 15.59 5.92 -0.67
C GLY A 41 14.89 7.26 -0.44
N LYS A 42 13.69 7.24 0.17
CA LYS A 42 12.85 8.42 0.43
C LYS A 42 12.10 8.24 1.75
N SER A 43 11.80 9.34 2.42
CA SER A 43 10.87 9.30 3.55
C SER A 43 9.45 9.03 3.08
N VAL A 44 8.72 8.23 3.86
CA VAL A 44 7.32 7.90 3.59
C VAL A 44 6.48 7.99 4.85
N VAL A 45 5.19 8.23 4.66
CA VAL A 45 4.18 8.18 5.73
C VAL A 45 3.24 7.01 5.52
N VAL A 46 2.85 6.36 6.60
CA VAL A 46 1.78 5.36 6.59
C VAL A 46 0.45 6.07 6.40
N ILE A 47 -0.31 5.65 5.39
CA ILE A 47 -1.61 6.25 5.04
C ILE A 47 -2.78 5.28 5.20
N GLY A 48 -2.51 4.01 5.49
CA GLY A 48 -3.55 3.00 5.54
C GLY A 48 -3.04 1.58 5.36
N GLU A 49 -3.93 0.70 4.92
CA GLU A 49 -3.66 -0.72 4.68
C GLU A 49 -4.57 -1.30 3.57
N THR A 50 -4.17 -2.43 2.99
CA THR A 50 -4.89 -3.12 1.91
C THR A 50 -4.81 -4.65 2.05
N GLN A 51 -5.51 -5.36 1.16
CA GLN A 51 -5.61 -6.82 1.14
C GLN A 51 -6.12 -7.43 2.45
N ASN A 52 -7.09 -6.77 3.08
CA ASN A 52 -7.61 -7.17 4.39
C ASN A 52 -6.52 -7.17 5.46
N GLU A 53 -5.90 -6.00 5.67
CA GLU A 53 -4.93 -5.73 6.75
C GLU A 53 -3.57 -6.43 6.58
N GLN A 54 -3.32 -7.03 5.41
CA GLN A 54 -2.07 -7.75 5.14
C GLN A 54 -0.94 -6.83 4.68
N LEU A 55 -1.25 -5.77 3.94
CA LEU A 55 -0.25 -4.86 3.39
C LEU A 55 -0.44 -3.45 3.96
N VAL A 56 0.63 -2.80 4.38
CA VAL A 56 0.60 -1.37 4.73
C VAL A 56 0.63 -0.52 3.46
N LEU A 57 -0.10 0.59 3.45
CA LEU A 57 -0.02 1.62 2.41
C LEU A 57 0.86 2.77 2.86
N LEU A 58 1.80 3.15 2.00
CA LEU A 58 2.79 4.19 2.25
C LEU A 58 2.71 5.25 1.15
N MET A 59 3.00 6.51 1.51
CA MET A 59 3.08 7.62 0.55
C MET A 59 4.35 8.43 0.79
N SER A 60 5.11 8.71 -0.26
CA SER A 60 6.26 9.63 -0.21
C SER A 60 5.81 11.09 -0.22
N GLU A 61 6.71 12.00 0.15
CA GLU A 61 6.48 13.45 0.08
C GLU A 61 6.09 13.95 -1.33
N ASN A 62 6.54 13.23 -2.38
CA ASN A 62 6.28 13.57 -3.77
C ASN A 62 4.97 12.97 -4.31
N GLY A 63 4.19 12.29 -3.45
CA GLY A 63 2.93 11.68 -3.82
C GLY A 63 3.05 10.31 -4.48
N GLU A 64 4.21 9.65 -4.40
CA GLU A 64 4.35 8.26 -4.84
C GLU A 64 3.80 7.32 -3.79
N PHE A 65 3.14 6.24 -4.23
CA PHE A 65 2.47 5.29 -3.35
C PHE A 65 3.13 3.92 -3.42
N TYR A 66 3.21 3.28 -2.27
CA TYR A 66 3.82 1.95 -2.11
C TYR A 66 2.94 1.05 -1.24
N VAL A 67 3.14 -0.25 -1.39
CA VAL A 67 2.64 -1.30 -0.49
C VAL A 67 3.79 -2.11 0.05
N ALA A 68 3.70 -2.53 1.30
CA ALA A 68 4.73 -3.35 1.91
C ALA A 68 4.18 -4.36 2.94
N PHE A 69 4.91 -5.45 3.13
CA PHE A 69 4.73 -6.43 4.20
C PHE A 69 5.98 -7.30 4.33
N ASP A 70 6.58 -7.37 5.52
CA ASP A 70 7.89 -8.00 5.74
C ASP A 70 8.88 -7.55 4.66
N ASP A 71 9.48 -8.48 3.90
CA ASP A 71 10.44 -8.19 2.84
C ASP A 71 9.79 -7.74 1.51
N TYR A 72 8.47 -7.86 1.37
CA TYR A 72 7.76 -7.41 0.18
C TYR A 72 7.60 -5.89 0.18
N LEU A 73 7.98 -5.25 -0.93
CA LEU A 73 7.80 -3.82 -1.17
C LEU A 73 7.52 -3.61 -2.67
N ALA A 74 6.46 -2.89 -2.99
CA ALA A 74 6.15 -2.57 -4.37
C ALA A 74 5.60 -1.15 -4.52
N LYS A 75 5.94 -0.51 -5.65
CA LYS A 75 5.38 0.77 -6.06
C LYS A 75 4.04 0.54 -6.74
N LEU A 76 3.01 1.26 -6.27
CA LEU A 76 1.66 1.22 -6.82
C LEU A 76 1.42 2.27 -7.92
N GLY A 77 2.04 3.44 -7.78
CA GLY A 77 1.88 4.57 -8.72
C GLY A 77 2.54 5.85 -8.24
N ASN A 78 2.57 6.87 -9.10
CA ASN A 78 3.14 8.20 -8.81
C ASN A 78 2.13 9.20 -8.26
N ASN A 79 0.85 8.85 -8.25
CA ASN A 79 -0.25 9.67 -7.75
C ASN A 79 -1.46 8.77 -7.45
N ILE A 80 -2.48 9.33 -6.79
CA ILE A 80 -3.67 8.57 -6.39
C ILE A 80 -4.47 8.00 -7.57
N TYR A 81 -4.46 8.65 -8.74
CA TYR A 81 -5.21 8.16 -9.91
C TYR A 81 -4.58 6.87 -10.44
N GLU A 82 -3.26 6.85 -10.61
CA GLU A 82 -2.53 5.63 -11.00
C GLU A 82 -2.72 4.49 -10.00
N VAL A 83 -2.80 4.80 -8.70
CA VAL A 83 -3.04 3.80 -7.64
C VAL A 83 -4.43 3.21 -7.75
N LEU A 84 -5.45 4.04 -7.97
CA LEU A 84 -6.82 3.59 -8.19
C LEU A 84 -6.91 2.74 -9.46
N ASP A 85 -6.24 3.12 -10.54
CA ASP A 85 -6.15 2.29 -11.75
C ASP A 85 -5.49 0.94 -11.45
N THR A 86 -4.40 0.92 -10.69
CA THR A 86 -3.74 -0.34 -10.29
C THR A 86 -4.68 -1.25 -9.51
N PHE A 87 -5.44 -0.69 -8.57
CA PHE A 87 -6.40 -1.45 -7.77
C PHE A 87 -7.62 -1.92 -8.59
N CYS A 88 -8.23 -1.04 -9.37
CA CYS A 88 -9.45 -1.33 -10.11
C CYS A 88 -9.21 -2.20 -11.35
N GLU A 89 -8.08 -2.00 -12.04
CA GLU A 89 -7.74 -2.75 -13.25
C GLU A 89 -6.90 -4.00 -12.97
N SER A 90 -6.61 -4.31 -11.70
CA SER A 90 -5.82 -5.50 -11.33
C SER A 90 -4.44 -5.51 -12.00
N LYS A 91 -3.79 -4.34 -12.10
CA LYS A 91 -2.42 -4.27 -12.64
C LYS A 91 -1.45 -4.86 -11.62
N GLN A 92 -0.39 -5.49 -12.11
CA GLN A 92 0.68 -5.96 -11.23
C GLN A 92 1.51 -4.77 -10.74
N PRO A 93 1.70 -4.61 -9.41
CA PRO A 93 2.63 -3.63 -8.87
C PRO A 93 4.06 -3.91 -9.33
N ILE A 94 4.90 -2.87 -9.38
CA ILE A 94 6.32 -3.01 -9.69
C ILE A 94 7.06 -3.20 -8.38
N GLU A 95 7.68 -4.37 -8.18
CA GLU A 95 8.47 -4.67 -6.98
C GLU A 95 9.74 -3.82 -6.93
N VAL A 96 10.11 -3.38 -5.71
CA VAL A 96 11.24 -2.46 -5.44
C VAL A 96 12.37 -3.17 -4.72
#